data_AF-A0A950T6U6-F1
#
_entry.id   AF-A0A950T6U6-F1
#
_cell.length_a   1.000
_cell.length_b   1.000
_cell.length_c   1.000
_cell.angle_alpha   90.00
_cell.angle_beta   90.00
_cell.angle_gamma   90.00
#
_symmetry.space_group_name_H-M   'P 1'
#
loop_
_entity.id
_entity.type
_entity.pdbx_description
1 polymer ?
#
loop_
_entity_poly.entity_id
_entity_poly.type
_entity_poly.pdbx_seq_one_letter_code
_entity_poly.pdbx_strand_id
1 'polypeptide(L)' 'ALEANGNLGDLVLLPRVMLDNEGVRFLDDVTVDDFKAQIPARVEFVRNAQETIEAIRSLAGMAPTTGGQRLVRLQSRL' A
#
# COMPACT_ATOMS: atom_id res chain seq x y z
N ALA A 1 4.38 -7.38 -28.72
CA ALA A 1 3.05 -6.82 -28.40
C ALA A 1 2.95 -6.67 -26.89
N LEU A 2 3.16 -5.45 -26.39
CA LEU A 2 3.06 -5.09 -24.96
C LEU A 2 1.74 -4.38 -24.63
N GLU A 3 0.78 -4.42 -25.56
CA GLU A 3 -0.48 -3.65 -25.49
C GLU A 3 -1.65 -4.42 -24.85
N ALA A 4 -1.35 -5.46 -24.05
CA ALA A 4 -2.38 -6.28 -23.39
C ALA A 4 -2.54 -6.03 -21.89
N ASN A 5 -1.77 -5.11 -21.28
CA ASN A 5 -1.88 -4.74 -19.87
C ASN A 5 -2.31 -3.28 -19.73
N GLY A 6 -3.49 -2.96 -20.29
CA GLY A 6 -4.07 -1.62 -20.26
C GLY A 6 -4.06 -1.04 -18.85
N ASN A 7 -3.31 0.05 -18.68
CA ASN A 7 -3.37 0.96 -17.54
C ASN A 7 -3.38 0.26 -16.16
N LEU A 8 -2.30 -0.44 -15.81
CA LEU A 8 -1.92 -0.61 -14.40
C LEU A 8 -1.61 0.79 -13.85
N GLY A 9 -2.66 1.57 -13.55
CA GLY A 9 -2.52 2.95 -13.10
C GLY A 9 -1.56 3.04 -11.93
N ASP A 10 -0.87 4.16 -11.82
CA ASP A 10 0.10 4.38 -10.75
C ASP A 10 -0.56 4.11 -9.38
N LEU A 11 0.19 3.48 -8.48
CA LEU A 11 -0.21 3.26 -7.09
C LEU A 11 0.67 4.10 -6.18
N VAL A 12 0.03 4.94 -5.38
CA VAL A 12 0.69 5.70 -4.32
C VAL A 12 0.34 5.06 -2.98
N LEU A 13 1.36 4.56 -2.28
CA LEU A 13 1.22 4.02 -0.93
C LEU A 13 1.74 5.02 0.08
N LEU A 14 0.87 5.44 0.99
CA LEU A 14 1.21 6.40 2.03
C LEU A 14 1.08 5.76 3.41
N PRO A 15 2.04 5.96 4.32
CA PRO A 15 1.90 5.54 5.71
C PRO A 15 0.70 6.21 6.39
N ARG A 16 -0.10 5.44 7.14
CA ARG A 16 -1.20 6.00 7.95
C ARG A 16 -0.76 6.99 9.02
N VAL A 17 0.51 7.00 9.40
CA VAL A 17 1.06 8.00 10.34
C VAL A 17 1.04 9.42 9.76
N MET A 18 0.81 9.58 8.45
CA MET A 18 0.61 10.86 7.80
C MET A 18 -0.84 11.36 7.90
N LEU A 19 -1.74 10.53 8.42
CA LEU A 19 -3.11 10.92 8.69
C LEU A 19 -3.22 11.49 10.11
N ASP A 20 -4.24 12.31 10.31
CA ASP A 20 -4.68 12.68 11.65
C ASP A 20 -5.18 11.45 12.43
N ASN A 21 -5.43 11.63 13.73
CA ASN A 21 -5.89 10.54 14.60
C ASN A 21 -7.22 9.92 14.15
N GLU A 22 -8.06 10.72 13.46
CA GLU A 22 -9.37 10.29 12.95
C GLU A 22 -9.27 9.61 11.57
N GLY A 23 -8.13 9.72 10.87
CA GLY A 23 -7.93 9.19 9.53
C GLY A 23 -8.62 9.97 8.42
N VAL A 24 -9.07 11.19 8.71
CA VAL A 24 -9.88 12.05 7.84
C VAL A 24 -9.02 13.05 7.10
N ARG A 25 -7.92 13.50 7.71
CA ARG A 25 -7.05 14.54 7.16
C ARG A 25 -5.65 14.00 6.90
N PHE A 26 -5.07 14.44 5.81
CA PHE A 26 -3.68 14.18 5.46
C PHE A 26 -2.83 15.38 5.86
N LEU A 27 -1.84 15.15 6.73
CA LEU A 27 -0.94 16.17 7.29
C LEU A 27 -1.69 17.41 7.85
N ASP A 28 -2.89 17.18 8.41
CA ASP A 28 -3.80 18.19 9.00
C ASP A 28 -4.28 19.33 8.08
N ASP A 29 -3.81 19.38 6.83
CA ASP A 29 -4.05 20.51 5.92
C ASP A 29 -5.27 20.23 5.00
N VAL A 30 -5.38 19.01 4.49
CA VAL A 30 -6.37 18.62 3.47
C VAL A 30 -7.10 17.34 3.85
N THR A 31 -8.36 17.17 3.42
CA THR A 31 -9.07 15.90 3.63
C THR A 31 -8.48 14.80 2.76
N VAL A 32 -8.57 13.54 3.20
CA VAL A 32 -8.10 12.38 2.43
C VAL A 32 -8.80 12.29 1.07
N ASP A 33 -10.09 12.61 1.01
CA ASP A 33 -10.87 12.58 -0.22
C ASP A 33 -10.44 13.67 -1.21
N ASP A 34 -10.22 14.90 -0.72
CA ASP A 34 -9.72 16.00 -1.55
C ASP A 34 -8.31 15.73 -2.08
N PHE A 35 -7.46 15.11 -1.26
CA PHE A 35 -6.13 14.69 -1.67
C PHE A 35 -6.19 13.60 -2.76
N LYS A 36 -7.03 12.58 -2.57
CA LYS A 36 -7.25 11.51 -3.56
C LYS A 36 -7.81 12.05 -4.88
N ALA A 37 -8.68 13.05 -4.83
CA ALA A 37 -9.24 13.67 -6.04
C ALA A 37 -8.21 14.43 -6.88
N GLN A 38 -7.12 14.91 -6.27
CA GLN A 38 -6.05 15.64 -6.95
C GLN A 38 -5.01 14.74 -7.61
N ILE A 39 -4.96 13.46 -7.24
CA ILE A 39 -3.95 12.52 -7.72
C ILE A 39 -4.57 11.63 -8.80
N PRO A 40 -4.04 11.62 -10.04
CA PRO A 40 -4.53 10.78 -11.13
C PRO A 40 -4.05 9.32 -11.00
N ALA A 41 -3.99 8.82 -9.77
CA ALA A 41 -3.43 7.53 -9.40
C ALA A 41 -4.22 6.95 -8.22
N ARG A 42 -4.19 5.62 -8.06
CA ARG A 42 -4.82 4.99 -6.91
C ARG A 42 -3.98 5.28 -5.67
N VAL A 43 -4.58 5.86 -4.64
CA VAL A 43 -3.90 6.15 -3.36
C VAL A 43 -4.43 5.24 -2.27
N GLU A 44 -3.54 4.54 -1.58
CA GLU A 44 -3.86 3.68 -0.44
C GLU A 44 -3.04 4.07 0.79
N PHE A 45 -3.70 4.11 1.95
CA PHE A 45 -3.06 4.42 3.22
C PHE A 45 -2.82 3.15 4.03
N VAL A 46 -1.55 2.78 4.19
CA VAL A 46 -1.10 1.51 4.76
C VAL A 46 -0.55 1.68 6.18
N ARG A 47 -0.85 0.74 7.08
CA ARG A 47 -0.41 0.76 8.48
C ARG A 47 1.02 0.27 8.66
N ASN A 48 1.45 -0.67 7.83
CA ASN A 48 2.73 -1.35 7.98
C ASN A 48 3.21 -1.98 6.65
N ALA A 49 4.42 -2.54 6.69
CA ALA A 49 5.03 -3.21 5.54
C ALA A 49 4.19 -4.41 5.03
N GLN A 50 3.45 -5.10 5.90
CA GLN A 50 2.62 -6.24 5.49
C GLN A 50 1.43 -5.79 4.63
N GLU A 51 0.71 -4.75 5.06
CA GLU A 51 -0.36 -4.15 4.27
C GLU A 51 0.16 -3.58 2.94
N THR A 52 1.38 -3.05 2.93
CA THR A 52 2.06 -2.58 1.72
C THR A 52 2.26 -3.73 0.72
N ILE A 53 2.78 -4.87 1.20
CA ILE A 53 2.99 -6.07 0.39
C ILE A 53 1.65 -6.60 -0.15
N GLU A 54 0.60 -6.59 0.66
CA GLU A 54 -0.73 -7.04 0.26
C GLU A 54 -1.37 -6.11 -0.79
N ALA A 55 -1.22 -4.80 -0.66
CA ALA A 55 -1.70 -3.83 -1.64
C ALA A 55 -1.03 -4.01 -3.01
N ILE A 56 0.29 -4.21 -3.03
CA ILE A 56 1.04 -4.49 -4.26
C ILE A 56 0.62 -5.82 -4.89
N ARG A 57 0.45 -6.88 -4.08
CA ARG A 57 0.00 -8.19 -4.57
C ARG A 57 -1.39 -8.13 -5.19
N SER A 58 -2.31 -7.40 -4.54
CA SER A 58 -3.68 -7.20 -5.04
C SER A 58 -3.68 -6.56 -6.43
N LEU A 59 -2.84 -5.54 -6.66
CA LEU A 59 -2.71 -4.91 -7.98
C LEU A 59 -2.04 -5.80 -9.02
N ALA A 60 -1.07 -6.62 -8.61
CA ALA A 60 -0.43 -7.58 -9.49
C ALA A 60 -1.33 -8.80 -9.82
N GLY A 61 -2.58 -8.83 -9.34
CA GLY A 61 -3.49 -9.98 -9.49
C GLY A 61 -3.00 -11.23 -8.76
N MET A 62 -2.08 -11.07 -7.80
CA MET A 62 -1.53 -12.18 -7.03
C MET A 62 -2.46 -12.49 -5.85
N ALA A 63 -2.84 -13.76 -5.73
CA ALA A 63 -3.67 -14.21 -4.62
C ALA A 63 -3.00 -13.91 -3.27
N PRO A 64 -3.79 -13.53 -2.23
CA PRO A 64 -3.26 -13.35 -0.90
C PRO A 64 -2.68 -14.68 -0.40
N THR A 65 -1.42 -14.65 0.05
CA THR A 65 -0.80 -15.82 0.65
C THR A 65 -1.36 -15.98 2.06
N THR A 66 -2.38 -16.83 2.23
CA THR A 66 -2.88 -17.31 3.54
C THR A 66 -1.89 -18.25 4.25
N GLY A 67 -0.59 -18.19 3.90
CA GLY A 67 0.47 -18.98 4.49
C GLY A 67 1.27 -18.14 5.46
N GLY A 68 1.13 -18.44 6.75
CA GLY A 68 1.86 -17.77 7.83
C GLY A 68 3.34 -17.61 7.51
N GLN A 69 3.83 -16.38 7.67
CA GLN A 69 5.25 -16.10 7.55
C GLN A 69 6.01 -16.96 8.54
N ARG A 70 6.72 -17.96 8.05
CA ARG A 70 7.63 -18.76 8.84
C ARG A 70 8.80 -17.85 9.22
N LEU A 71 8.77 -17.34 10.44
CA LEU A 71 9.83 -16.53 11.03
C LEU A 71 11.13 -17.35 11.01
N VAL A 72 12.06 -17.03 10.10
CA VAL A 72 13.35 -17.72 10.03
C VAL A 72 14.28 -17.06 11.05
N ARG A 73 14.45 -17.70 12.22
CA ARG A 73 15.49 -17.32 13.18
C ARG A 73 16.85 -17.74 12.63
N LEU A 74 17.58 -16.79 12.06
CA LEU A 74 19.00 -16.91 11.75
C LEU A 74 19.79 -16.91 13.07
N GLN A 75 20.17 -18.08 13.57
CA GLN A 75 21.16 -18.16 14.63
C GLN A 75 22.56 -18.11 14.01
N SER A 76 23.25 -16.99 14.21
CA SER A 76 24.68 -16.86 13.93
C SER A 76 25.43 -17.73 14.93
N ARG A 77 26.16 -18.73 14.43
CA ARG A 77 27.16 -19.46 15.21
C ARG A 77 28.48 -18.73 15.02
N LEU A 78 28.90 -18.01 16.06
CA LEU A 78 30.29 -17.60 16.26
C LEU A 78 31.04 -18.72 16.98
#